data_AF-A0A4Q6EZ55-F1
#
_entry.id   AF-A0A4Q6EZ55-F1
#
_cell.length_a   1.000
_cell.length_b   1.000
_cell.length_c   1.000
_cell.angle_alpha   90.00
_cell.angle_beta   90.00
_cell.angle_gamma   90.00
#
_symmetry.space_group_name_H-M   'P 1'
#
loop_
_entity.id
_entity.type
_entity.pdbx_description
1 polymer ?
#
loop_
_entity_poly.entity_id
_entity_poly.type
_entity_poly.pdbx_seq_one_letter_code
_entity_poly.pdbx_strand_id
1 'polypeptide(L)'
;MKKDEWKNLPELEEFASQVGSFMEYWGFKKVHGQIWCHIYLSSQPLDASELMKRLEISKALVSISLKELLDFEVIEEVGKSARGTRLYKAREDLRATILDTLRRRERKMMARIMGAFSLLEKLDDAELQSHKIEQQRLAFLGLMIRMVDMSLDQMIKKPSGTLFDVFSMLKLPEIPKGPSLPQ
;
A
#
# COMPACT_ATOMS: atom_id res chain seq x y z
N MET A 1 3.70 -27.16 -29.31
CA MET A 1 3.27 -26.98 -27.91
C MET A 1 1.78 -26.64 -27.90
N LYS A 2 0.95 -27.36 -27.15
CA LYS A 2 -0.49 -27.05 -27.02
C LYS A 2 -0.67 -25.69 -26.33
N LYS A 3 -1.66 -24.92 -26.79
CA LYS A 3 -1.82 -23.47 -26.54
C LYS A 3 -2.48 -23.11 -25.20
N ASP A 4 -2.84 -24.08 -24.36
CA ASP A 4 -3.76 -23.84 -23.24
C ASP A 4 -3.45 -24.53 -21.91
N GLU A 5 -2.26 -25.13 -21.73
CA GLU A 5 -1.88 -25.65 -20.41
C GLU A 5 -1.07 -24.58 -19.67
N TRP A 6 -1.78 -23.61 -19.07
CA TRP A 6 -1.18 -22.74 -18.06
C TRP A 6 -0.78 -23.64 -16.89
N LYS A 7 0.52 -23.92 -16.77
CA LYS A 7 1.04 -24.75 -15.70
C LYS A 7 1.38 -23.84 -14.52
N ASN A 8 0.56 -23.90 -13.48
CA ASN A 8 0.89 -23.26 -12.22
C ASN A 8 2.21 -23.82 -11.69
N LEU A 9 3.09 -22.92 -11.25
CA LEU A 9 4.33 -23.25 -10.56
C LEU A 9 4.03 -23.19 -9.06
N PRO A 10 3.94 -24.33 -8.35
CA PRO A 10 3.56 -24.35 -6.94
C PRO A 10 4.44 -23.45 -6.06
N GLU A 11 5.72 -23.32 -6.40
CA GLU A 11 6.66 -22.45 -5.69
C GLU A 11 6.30 -20.97 -5.83
N LEU A 12 5.80 -20.56 -7.01
CA LEU A 12 5.33 -19.19 -7.24
C LEU A 12 4.02 -18.94 -6.49
N GLU A 13 3.11 -19.91 -6.47
CA GLU A 13 1.86 -19.80 -5.73
C GLU A 13 2.10 -19.66 -4.23
N GLU A 14 2.98 -20.50 -3.68
CA GLU A 14 3.35 -20.44 -2.27
C GLU A 14 4.02 -19.10 -1.95
N PHE A 15 4.98 -18.65 -2.78
CA PHE A 15 5.61 -17.36 -2.58
C PHE A 15 4.61 -16.20 -2.65
N ALA A 16 3.72 -16.18 -3.66
CA ALA A 16 2.67 -15.18 -3.79
C ALA A 16 1.67 -15.21 -2.61
N SER A 17 1.37 -16.40 -2.08
CA SER A 17 0.55 -16.57 -0.87
C SER A 17 1.23 -15.96 0.35
N GLN A 18 2.54 -16.18 0.55
CA GLN A 18 3.31 -15.60 1.66
C GLN A 18 3.42 -14.08 1.54
N VAL A 19 3.68 -13.55 0.33
CA VAL A 19 3.63 -12.10 0.07
C VAL A 19 2.25 -11.53 0.37
N GLY A 20 1.19 -12.24 -0.02
CA GLY A 20 -0.19 -11.89 0.32
C GLY A 20 -0.44 -11.80 1.82
N SER A 21 -0.02 -12.82 2.58
CA SER A 21 -0.15 -12.84 4.05
C SER A 21 0.63 -11.69 4.71
N PHE A 22 1.83 -11.39 4.20
CA PHE A 22 2.60 -10.23 4.66
C PHE A 22 1.86 -8.91 4.40
N MET A 23 1.32 -8.71 3.19
CA MET A 23 0.55 -7.51 2.87
C MET A 23 -0.75 -7.40 3.70
N GLU A 24 -1.39 -8.51 4.01
CA GLU A 24 -2.57 -8.55 4.89
C GLU A 24 -2.24 -8.09 6.31
N TYR A 25 -1.10 -8.50 6.86
CA TYR A 25 -0.62 -8.00 8.15
C TYR A 25 -0.46 -6.47 8.18
N TRP A 26 -0.07 -5.85 7.06
CA TRP A 26 0.03 -4.39 6.90
C TRP A 26 -1.30 -3.70 6.52
N GLY A 27 -2.43 -4.39 6.64
CA GLY A 27 -3.76 -3.84 6.42
C GLY A 27 -4.17 -3.69 4.95
N PHE A 28 -3.54 -4.44 4.04
CA PHE A 28 -4.06 -4.66 2.68
C PHE A 28 -4.89 -5.96 2.64
N LYS A 29 -5.47 -6.31 1.49
CA LYS A 29 -6.11 -7.61 1.32
C LYS A 29 -5.07 -8.63 0.85
N LYS A 30 -5.15 -9.88 1.30
CA LYS A 30 -4.24 -10.95 0.85
C LYS A 30 -4.14 -11.05 -0.68
N VAL A 31 -5.27 -10.93 -1.37
CA VAL A 31 -5.35 -10.97 -2.84
C VAL A 31 -4.57 -9.85 -3.53
N HIS A 32 -4.39 -8.69 -2.89
CA HIS A 32 -3.57 -7.60 -3.43
C HIS A 32 -2.12 -8.05 -3.60
N GLY A 33 -1.57 -8.69 -2.57
CA GLY A 33 -0.18 -9.17 -2.62
C GLY A 33 0.02 -10.32 -3.59
N GLN A 34 -0.96 -11.21 -3.71
CA GLN A 34 -0.91 -12.29 -4.70
C GLN A 34 -0.91 -11.73 -6.13
N ILE A 35 -1.86 -10.86 -6.47
CA ILE A 35 -1.93 -10.24 -7.81
C ILE A 35 -0.68 -9.41 -8.09
N TRP A 36 -0.27 -8.57 -7.15
CA TRP A 36 0.92 -7.73 -7.31
C TRP A 36 2.19 -8.57 -7.51
N CYS A 37 2.37 -9.66 -6.77
CA CYS A 37 3.51 -10.57 -6.92
C CYS A 37 3.58 -11.15 -8.34
N HIS A 38 2.45 -11.61 -8.91
CA HIS A 38 2.42 -12.10 -10.29
C HIS A 38 2.74 -11.02 -11.32
N ILE A 39 2.23 -9.79 -11.13
CA ILE A 39 2.51 -8.67 -12.03
C ILE A 39 3.98 -8.29 -11.96
N TYR A 40 4.53 -8.21 -10.75
CA TYR A 40 5.90 -7.77 -10.48
C TYR A 40 6.95 -8.75 -11.03
N LEU A 41 6.72 -10.05 -10.89
CA LEU A 41 7.63 -11.09 -11.39
C LEU A 41 7.45 -11.39 -12.88
N SER A 42 6.43 -10.83 -13.54
CA SER A 42 6.17 -11.08 -14.94
C SER A 42 7.13 -10.30 -15.83
N SER A 43 7.74 -10.98 -16.80
CA SER A 43 8.58 -10.34 -17.82
C SER A 43 7.77 -9.58 -18.88
N GLN A 44 6.44 -9.74 -18.90
CA GLN A 44 5.51 -9.07 -19.81
C GLN A 44 4.32 -8.51 -19.00
N PRO A 45 3.73 -7.37 -19.42
CA PRO A 45 2.50 -6.87 -18.82
C PRO A 45 1.40 -7.93 -18.83
N LEU A 46 0.62 -8.01 -17.75
CA LEU A 46 -0.45 -9.00 -17.60
C LEU A 46 -1.82 -8.37 -17.75
N ASP A 47 -2.77 -9.10 -18.33
CA ASP A 47 -4.18 -8.71 -18.30
C ASP A 47 -4.98 -9.43 -17.21
N ALA A 48 -6.20 -8.94 -16.96
CA ALA A 48 -7.09 -9.51 -15.96
C ALA A 48 -7.45 -10.99 -16.23
N SER A 49 -7.51 -11.41 -17.51
CA SER A 49 -7.85 -12.79 -17.87
C SER A 49 -6.71 -13.74 -17.56
N GLU A 50 -5.47 -13.30 -17.75
CA GLU A 50 -4.29 -14.07 -17.33
C GLU A 50 -4.28 -14.21 -15.82
N LEU A 51 -4.42 -13.11 -15.06
CA LEU A 51 -4.42 -13.14 -13.60
C LEU A 51 -5.52 -14.04 -13.03
N MET A 52 -6.72 -14.03 -13.59
CA MET A 52 -7.80 -14.96 -13.21
C MET A 52 -7.38 -16.42 -13.36
N LYS A 53 -6.68 -16.75 -14.46
CA LYS A 53 -6.18 -18.12 -14.70
C LYS A 53 -5.04 -18.49 -13.75
N ARG A 54 -4.10 -17.56 -13.50
CA ARG A 54 -2.93 -17.82 -12.63
C ARG A 54 -3.33 -18.06 -11.18
N LEU A 55 -4.31 -17.31 -10.70
CA LEU A 55 -4.69 -17.26 -9.29
C LEU A 55 -6.00 -17.99 -8.97
N GLU A 56 -6.68 -18.51 -9.98
CA GLU A 56 -7.98 -19.19 -9.84
C GLU A 56 -9.04 -18.37 -9.09
N ILE A 57 -9.02 -17.05 -9.29
CA ILE A 57 -9.94 -16.09 -8.65
C ILE A 57 -10.96 -15.52 -9.64
N SER A 58 -12.10 -15.07 -9.10
CA SER A 58 -13.20 -14.54 -9.91
C SER A 58 -12.83 -13.25 -10.65
N LYS A 59 -13.49 -13.01 -11.79
CA LYS A 59 -13.35 -11.77 -12.56
C LYS A 59 -13.64 -10.53 -11.72
N ALA A 60 -14.65 -10.59 -10.86
CA ALA A 60 -15.02 -9.49 -9.98
C ALA A 60 -13.90 -9.19 -8.98
N LEU A 61 -13.32 -10.23 -8.36
CA LEU A 61 -12.24 -10.08 -7.41
C LEU A 61 -10.98 -9.49 -8.07
N VAL A 62 -10.59 -9.98 -9.25
CA VAL A 62 -9.46 -9.43 -10.02
C VAL A 62 -9.70 -7.98 -10.39
N SER A 63 -10.90 -7.64 -10.90
CA SER A 63 -11.20 -6.29 -11.36
C SER A 63 -11.16 -5.26 -10.23
N ILE A 64 -11.76 -5.58 -9.08
CA ILE A 64 -11.74 -4.69 -7.91
C ILE A 64 -10.31 -4.57 -7.36
N SER A 65 -9.58 -5.68 -7.29
CA SER A 65 -8.21 -5.67 -6.76
C SER A 65 -7.25 -4.89 -7.65
N LEU A 66 -7.35 -5.00 -8.98
CA LEU A 66 -6.55 -4.21 -9.92
C LEU A 66 -6.84 -2.70 -9.78
N LYS A 67 -8.11 -2.33 -9.61
CA LYS A 67 -8.48 -0.93 -9.35
C LYS A 67 -7.83 -0.42 -8.06
N GLU A 68 -7.92 -1.17 -6.98
CA GLU A 68 -7.31 -0.79 -5.70
C GLU A 68 -5.77 -0.72 -5.79
N LEU A 69 -5.13 -1.65 -6.52
CA LEU A 69 -3.67 -1.62 -6.75
C LEU A 69 -3.24 -0.42 -7.60
N LEU A 70 -4.06 0.02 -8.57
CA LEU A 70 -3.84 1.27 -9.31
C LEU A 70 -3.99 2.49 -8.39
N ASP A 71 -5.01 2.51 -7.52
CA ASP A 71 -5.25 3.59 -6.57
C ASP A 71 -4.12 3.70 -5.52
N PHE A 72 -3.50 2.56 -5.16
CA PHE A 72 -2.28 2.53 -4.35
C PHE A 72 -1.01 2.86 -5.14
N GLU A 73 -1.12 2.99 -6.46
CA GLU A 73 -0.05 3.31 -7.41
C GLU A 73 1.06 2.24 -7.46
N VAL A 74 0.83 1.02 -6.99
CA VAL A 74 1.83 -0.08 -7.01
C VAL A 74 1.92 -0.79 -8.36
N ILE A 75 0.95 -0.53 -9.23
CA ILE A 75 0.92 -0.97 -10.63
C ILE A 75 0.53 0.21 -11.53
N GLU A 76 0.74 0.07 -12.82
CA GLU A 76 0.29 1.03 -13.83
C GLU A 76 -0.28 0.31 -15.07
N GLU A 77 -1.23 0.96 -15.74
CA GLU A 77 -1.79 0.51 -17.02
C GLU A 77 -0.85 0.95 -18.15
N VAL A 78 -0.43 0.01 -18.99
CA VAL A 78 0.57 0.26 -20.05
C VAL A 78 0.06 0.04 -21.47
N GLY A 79 -1.24 -0.23 -21.61
CA GLY A 79 -1.88 -0.39 -22.90
C GLY A 79 -2.97 -1.44 -22.88
N LYS A 80 -3.23 -2.02 -24.05
CA LYS A 80 -4.24 -3.06 -24.23
C LYS A 80 -3.65 -4.28 -24.91
N SER A 81 -4.10 -5.47 -24.52
CA SER A 81 -3.79 -6.72 -25.18
C SER A 81 -4.45 -6.78 -26.56
N ALA A 82 -4.09 -7.77 -27.38
CA ALA A 82 -4.70 -8.00 -28.68
C ALA A 82 -6.24 -8.19 -28.63
N ARG A 83 -6.78 -8.50 -27.45
CA ARG A 83 -8.22 -8.65 -27.20
C ARG A 83 -8.90 -7.37 -26.71
N GLY A 84 -8.16 -6.26 -26.64
CA GLY A 84 -8.65 -4.97 -26.13
C GLY A 84 -8.71 -4.84 -24.61
N THR A 85 -8.24 -5.85 -23.86
CA THR A 85 -8.20 -5.84 -22.39
C THR A 85 -7.01 -5.02 -21.90
N ARG A 86 -7.17 -4.25 -20.84
CA ARG A 86 -6.08 -3.47 -20.22
C ARG A 86 -4.93 -4.36 -19.75
N LEU A 87 -3.70 -3.91 -19.98
CA LEU A 87 -2.46 -4.55 -19.54
C LEU A 87 -1.85 -3.77 -18.37
N TYR A 88 -1.33 -4.50 -17.40
CA TYR A 88 -0.78 -3.94 -16.16
C TYR A 88 0.68 -4.38 -15.96
N LYS A 89 1.52 -3.47 -15.48
CA LYS A 89 2.87 -3.76 -14.98
C LYS A 89 3.07 -3.18 -13.59
N ALA A 90 4.02 -3.70 -12.83
CA ALA A 90 4.41 -3.11 -11.56
C ALA A 90 5.24 -1.84 -11.82
N ARG A 91 5.13 -0.84 -10.93
CA ARG A 91 6.02 0.31 -10.99
C ARG A 91 7.44 -0.09 -10.62
N GLU A 92 8.43 0.56 -11.27
CA GLU A 92 9.85 0.30 -11.03
C GLU A 92 10.29 0.69 -9.61
N ASP A 93 9.77 1.80 -9.07
CA ASP A 93 10.09 2.26 -7.71
C ASP A 93 9.00 1.82 -6.70
N LEU A 94 9.05 0.54 -6.36
CA LEU A 94 8.17 -0.03 -5.33
C LEU A 94 8.36 0.68 -3.97
N ARG A 95 9.60 1.05 -3.65
CA ARG A 95 9.93 1.70 -2.38
C ARG A 95 9.20 3.03 -2.26
N ALA A 96 9.31 3.92 -3.24
CA ALA A 96 8.60 5.20 -3.22
C ALA A 96 7.09 5.02 -3.09
N THR A 97 6.53 4.01 -3.75
CA THR A 97 5.09 3.74 -3.74
C THR A 97 4.59 3.25 -2.37
N ILE A 98 5.31 2.30 -1.74
CA ILE A 98 4.98 1.82 -0.40
C ILE A 98 5.03 2.99 0.60
N LEU A 99 6.08 3.80 0.49
CA LEU A 99 6.27 4.96 1.37
C LEU A 99 5.15 5.98 1.21
N ASP A 100 4.73 6.29 -0.01
CA ASP A 100 3.63 7.22 -0.23
C ASP A 100 2.30 6.69 0.32
N THR A 101 2.04 5.40 0.14
CA THR A 101 0.82 4.77 0.70
C THR A 101 0.79 4.79 2.22
N LEU A 102 1.91 4.47 2.89
CA LEU A 102 2.01 4.57 4.35
C LEU A 102 1.83 6.02 4.83
N ARG A 103 2.48 6.98 4.16
CA ARG A 103 2.35 8.42 4.46
C ARG A 103 0.91 8.90 4.35
N ARG A 104 0.20 8.52 3.27
CA ARG A 104 -1.21 8.88 3.06
C ARG A 104 -2.10 8.33 4.18
N ARG A 105 -1.85 7.10 4.63
CA ARG A 105 -2.58 6.46 5.74
C ARG A 105 -2.32 7.17 7.07
N GLU A 106 -1.06 7.45 7.39
CA GLU A 106 -0.66 8.15 8.63
C GLU A 106 -1.24 9.56 8.70
N ARG A 107 -1.14 10.35 7.62
CA ARG A 107 -1.74 11.69 7.55
C ARG A 107 -3.26 11.66 7.79
N LYS A 108 -3.96 10.72 7.17
CA LYS A 108 -5.41 10.56 7.34
C LYS A 108 -5.78 10.18 8.78
N MET A 109 -4.98 9.33 9.42
CA MET A 109 -5.17 8.96 10.82
C MET A 109 -4.91 10.17 11.73
N MET A 110 -3.81 10.89 11.52
CA MET A 110 -3.45 12.06 12.33
C MET A 110 -4.50 13.17 12.22
N ALA A 111 -5.01 13.44 11.02
CA ALA A 111 -6.09 14.41 10.81
C ALA A 111 -7.36 14.06 11.61
N ARG A 112 -7.69 12.76 11.75
CA ARG A 112 -8.83 12.32 12.59
C ARG A 112 -8.56 12.52 14.07
N ILE A 113 -7.35 12.21 14.53
CA ILE A 113 -6.93 12.40 15.93
C ILE A 113 -7.00 13.89 16.27
N MET A 114 -6.41 14.74 15.43
CA MET A 114 -6.44 16.21 15.58
C MET A 114 -7.87 16.76 15.59
N GLY A 115 -8.73 16.25 14.69
CA GLY A 115 -10.14 16.62 14.65
C GLY A 115 -10.87 16.27 15.94
N ALA A 116 -10.70 15.04 16.44
CA ALA A 116 -11.31 14.59 17.69
C ALA A 116 -10.78 15.38 18.91
N PHE A 117 -9.46 15.61 18.97
CA PHE A 117 -8.84 16.43 20.01
C PHE A 117 -9.38 17.86 20.01
N SER A 118 -9.54 18.47 18.83
CA SER A 118 -10.07 19.84 18.70
C SER A 118 -11.53 19.96 19.15
N LEU A 119 -12.32 18.88 19.12
CA LEU A 119 -13.67 18.88 19.68
C LEU A 119 -13.62 18.84 21.21
N LEU A 120 -12.71 18.05 21.78
CA LEU A 120 -12.54 17.94 23.22
C LEU A 120 -11.94 19.21 23.84
N GLU A 121 -11.03 19.88 23.14
CA GLU A 121 -10.40 21.15 23.56
C GLU A 121 -11.39 22.32 23.62
N LYS A 122 -12.57 22.21 22.99
CA LYS A 122 -13.60 23.25 22.99
C LYS A 122 -14.58 23.16 24.17
N LEU A 123 -14.56 22.08 24.94
CA LEU A 123 -15.40 21.95 26.12
C LEU A 123 -14.92 22.93 27.19
N ASP A 124 -15.86 23.46 27.97
CA ASP A 124 -15.52 24.36 29.06
C ASP A 124 -14.99 23.59 30.29
N ASP A 125 -14.39 24.33 31.23
CA ASP A 125 -13.81 23.73 32.44
C ASP A 125 -14.85 23.00 33.29
N ALA A 126 -16.11 23.47 33.31
CA ALA A 126 -17.16 22.83 34.10
C ALA A 126 -17.56 21.46 33.50
N GLU A 127 -17.67 21.38 32.17
CA GLU A 127 -17.92 20.15 31.43
C GLU A 127 -16.77 19.15 31.63
N LEU A 128 -15.52 19.60 31.47
CA LEU A 128 -14.34 18.73 31.67
C LEU A 128 -14.29 18.17 33.10
N GLN A 129 -14.53 19.01 34.11
CA GLN A 129 -14.55 18.58 35.52
C GLN A 129 -15.69 17.61 35.81
N SER A 130 -16.88 17.83 35.24
CA SER A 130 -18.03 16.91 35.41
C SER A 130 -17.73 15.49 34.93
N HIS A 131 -16.84 15.36 33.92
CA HIS A 131 -16.37 14.11 33.37
C HIS A 131 -15.01 13.64 33.93
N LYS A 132 -14.49 14.30 34.97
CA LYS A 132 -13.18 14.00 35.60
C LYS A 132 -12.01 14.05 34.62
N ILE A 133 -12.08 14.96 33.65
CA ILE A 133 -11.01 15.19 32.67
C ILE A 133 -10.13 16.33 33.20
N GLU A 134 -8.83 16.04 33.37
CA GLU A 134 -7.86 17.01 33.84
C GLU A 134 -7.31 17.85 32.68
N GLN A 135 -7.55 19.17 32.72
CA GLN A 135 -7.15 20.10 31.65
C GLN A 135 -5.64 20.06 31.38
N GLN A 136 -4.80 19.90 32.41
CA GLN A 136 -3.35 19.79 32.25
C GLN A 136 -2.94 18.54 31.45
N ARG A 137 -3.59 17.40 31.71
CA ARG A 137 -3.36 16.16 30.94
C ARG A 137 -3.84 16.28 29.51
N LEU A 138 -4.99 16.92 29.30
CA LEU A 138 -5.52 17.19 27.97
C LEU A 138 -4.57 18.07 27.18
N ALA A 139 -4.07 19.16 27.78
CA ALA A 139 -3.09 20.04 27.17
C ALA A 139 -1.78 19.31 26.84
N PHE A 140 -1.28 18.47 27.76
CA PHE A 140 -0.09 17.64 27.52
C PHE A 140 -0.29 16.68 26.35
N LEU A 141 -1.43 16.00 26.28
CA LEU A 141 -1.75 15.12 25.15
C LEU A 141 -1.85 15.90 23.84
N GLY A 142 -2.42 17.11 23.87
CA GLY A 142 -2.45 18.04 22.74
C GLY A 142 -1.04 18.40 22.23
N LEU A 143 -0.11 18.68 23.14
CA LEU A 143 1.30 18.90 22.79
C LEU A 143 1.91 17.67 22.13
N MET A 144 1.68 16.47 22.67
CA MET A 144 2.16 15.21 22.10
C MET A 144 1.63 14.99 20.68
N ILE A 145 0.32 15.18 20.45
CA ILE A 145 -0.29 15.00 19.13
C ILE A 145 0.33 15.97 18.11
N ARG A 146 0.46 17.26 18.47
CA ARG A 146 1.09 18.27 17.60
C ARG A 146 2.56 17.94 17.31
N MET A 147 3.31 17.44 18.30
CA MET A 147 4.70 17.00 18.08
C MET A 147 4.78 15.83 17.10
N VAL A 148 3.88 14.84 17.19
CA VAL A 148 3.85 13.72 16.23
C VAL A 148 3.47 14.22 14.84
N ASP A 149 2.47 15.09 14.71
CA ASP A 149 2.06 15.67 13.42
C ASP A 149 3.22 16.43 12.74
N MET A 150 3.91 17.28 13.50
CA MET A 150 5.11 17.98 13.02
C MET A 150 6.25 17.02 12.66
N SER A 151 6.43 15.95 13.44
CA SER A 151 7.46 14.95 13.18
C SER A 151 7.14 14.13 11.93
N LEU A 152 5.88 13.77 11.70
CA LEU A 152 5.43 13.13 10.46
C LEU A 152 5.72 14.06 9.27
N ASP A 153 5.39 15.35 9.36
CA ASP A 153 5.70 16.33 8.32
C ASP A 153 7.22 16.48 8.05
N GLN A 154 8.04 16.41 9.09
CA GLN A 154 9.50 16.44 8.95
C GLN A 154 10.07 15.14 8.39
N MET A 155 9.60 13.97 8.83
CA MET A 155 9.94 12.67 8.26
C MET A 155 9.55 12.58 6.78
N ILE A 156 8.49 13.30 6.39
CA ILE A 156 8.05 13.42 5.00
C ILE A 156 9.02 14.27 4.17
N LYS A 157 9.66 15.29 4.77
CA LYS A 157 10.67 16.14 4.10
C LYS A 157 12.09 15.57 4.16
N LYS A 158 12.43 14.80 5.19
CA LYS A 158 13.73 14.12 5.38
C LYS A 158 13.52 12.76 6.05
N PRO A 159 13.85 11.65 5.38
CA PRO A 159 13.67 10.33 5.96
C PRO A 159 14.78 10.02 6.96
N SER A 160 14.48 10.08 8.25
CA SER A 160 15.33 9.48 9.28
C SER A 160 14.50 9.19 10.52
N GLY A 161 14.44 7.92 10.94
CA GLY A 161 14.10 7.51 12.31
C GLY A 161 12.94 6.53 12.52
N THR A 162 12.33 5.93 11.49
CA THR A 162 11.08 5.11 11.65
C THR A 162 11.26 3.65 11.20
N LEU A 163 10.20 2.83 11.18
CA LEU A 163 10.14 1.55 10.41
C LEU A 163 10.74 1.70 8.99
N PHE A 164 10.67 2.91 8.45
CA PHE A 164 11.40 3.43 7.29
C PHE A 164 12.91 3.14 7.29
N ASP A 165 13.60 3.31 8.42
CA ASP A 165 15.03 3.04 8.59
C ASP A 165 15.30 1.54 8.51
N VAL A 166 14.43 0.70 9.07
CA VAL A 166 14.51 -0.77 8.94
C VAL A 166 14.29 -1.20 7.48
N PHE A 167 13.31 -0.61 6.80
CA PHE A 167 13.03 -0.86 5.38
C PHE A 167 14.08 -0.28 4.42
N SER A 168 14.82 0.76 4.83
CA SER A 168 15.90 1.37 4.03
C SER A 168 17.27 0.79 4.36
N MET A 169 17.46 0.19 5.53
CA MET A 169 18.60 -0.68 5.89
C MET A 169 18.57 -2.01 5.14
N LEU A 170 17.38 -2.50 4.77
CA LEU A 170 17.24 -3.45 3.67
C LEU A 170 17.71 -2.72 2.41
N LYS A 171 19.01 -2.82 2.09
CA LYS A 171 19.57 -2.46 0.78
C LYS A 171 18.94 -3.38 -0.25
N LEU A 172 17.72 -3.07 -0.66
CA LEU A 172 17.06 -3.74 -1.76
C LEU A 172 17.95 -3.50 -2.99
N PRO A 173 18.46 -4.56 -3.64
CA PRO A 173 19.26 -4.39 -4.85
C PRO A 173 18.43 -3.60 -5.86
N GLU A 174 19.07 -2.69 -6.61
CA GLU A 174 18.41 -2.07 -7.75
C GLU A 174 17.90 -3.17 -8.67
N ILE A 175 16.59 -3.27 -8.83
CA ILE A 175 15.98 -4.25 -9.71
C ILE A 175 16.33 -3.79 -11.12
N PRO A 176 17.04 -4.60 -11.92
CA PRO A 176 17.40 -4.21 -13.27
C PRO A 176 16.13 -3.88 -14.04
N LYS A 177 16.12 -2.72 -14.70
CA LYS A 177 15.01 -2.30 -15.55
C LYS A 177 14.70 -3.43 -16.52
N GLY A 178 13.45 -3.90 -16.52
CA GLY A 178 12.97 -4.87 -17.50
C GLY A 178 13.19 -4.33 -18.92
N PRO A 179 13.28 -5.19 -19.93
CA PRO A 179 13.56 -4.77 -21.29
C PRO A 179 12.55 -3.70 -21.72
N SER A 180 13.07 -2.54 -22.14
CA SER A 180 12.26 -1.49 -22.74
C SER A 180 11.54 -2.06 -23.96
N LEU A 181 10.20 -1.95 -23.97
CA LEU A 181 9.37 -2.36 -25.09
C LEU A 181 9.91 -1.72 -26.39
N PRO A 182 10.06 -2.48 -27.48
CA PRO A 182 10.40 -1.89 -28.78
C PRO A 182 9.31 -0.88 -29.17
N GLN A 183 9.75 0.30 -29.61
CA GLN A 183 8.89 1.36 -30.15
C GLN A 183 8.21 0.92 -31.44
#